data_AF-A0A9X8GU95-F1
#
_entry.id   AF-A0A9X8GU95-F1
#
_cell.length_a   1.000
_cell.length_b   1.000
_cell.length_c   1.000
_cell.angle_alpha   90.00
_cell.angle_beta   90.00
_cell.angle_gamma   90.00
#
_symmetry.space_group_name_H-M   'P 1'
#
loop_
_entity.id
_entity.type
_entity.pdbx_description
1 polymer ?
#
loop_
_entity_poly.entity_id
_entity_poly.type
_entity_poly.pdbx_seq_one_letter_code
_entity_poly.pdbx_strand_id
1 'polypeptide(L)'
;MKTDELVSLLAADVTPVRQHATTRHLGLALGAGLLVSLLIVTLGYGLRTDLALVVFWPAFWIKLVFLVALGWSGFFITHRLARPGVRAGAAMLGFALPLAALWLAALATWLQAAPPERMPLLLGDTWKSCIFSILLVSAPMVATALAALRTLAPTRPALAGAAVGAMAGGAGAAVYALHCPELALPFLAVWYVGGVAATIAISAALGARLLRW
;
A
#
# COMPACT_ATOMS: atom_id res chain seq x y z
N MET A 1 -48.56 10.74 -3.38
CA MET A 1 -47.73 9.57 -3.00
C MET A 1 -47.33 9.72 -1.55
N LYS A 2 -47.66 8.73 -0.70
CA LYS A 2 -47.21 8.72 0.70
C LYS A 2 -45.80 8.13 0.75
N THR A 3 -44.88 8.84 1.39
CA THR A 3 -43.47 8.46 1.53
C THR A 3 -43.31 7.06 2.11
N ASP A 4 -44.21 6.66 3.00
CA ASP A 4 -44.20 5.35 3.67
C ASP A 4 -44.44 4.18 2.71
N GLU A 5 -45.33 4.33 1.73
CA GLU A 5 -45.55 3.30 0.71
C GLU A 5 -44.31 3.12 -0.18
N LEU A 6 -43.66 4.23 -0.57
CA LEU A 6 -42.43 4.19 -1.37
C LEU A 6 -41.29 3.52 -0.59
N VAL A 7 -41.15 3.83 0.71
CA VAL A 7 -40.17 3.19 1.60
C VAL A 7 -40.46 1.69 1.74
N SER A 8 -41.72 1.29 1.93
CA SER A 8 -42.10 -0.12 2.04
C SER A 8 -41.81 -0.91 0.76
N LEU A 9 -41.99 -0.29 -0.41
CA LEU A 9 -41.77 -0.89 -1.71
C LEU A 9 -40.27 -1.01 -2.04
N LEU A 10 -39.45 -0.03 -1.63
CA LEU A 10 -37.98 -0.09 -1.71
C LEU A 10 -37.39 -1.09 -0.70
N ALA A 11 -38.01 -1.25 0.47
CA ALA A 11 -37.57 -2.17 1.52
C ALA A 11 -38.00 -3.63 1.29
N ALA A 12 -38.98 -3.87 0.41
CA ALA A 12 -39.50 -5.21 0.13
C ALA A 12 -38.50 -6.12 -0.60
N ASP A 13 -37.55 -5.54 -1.34
CA ASP A 13 -36.63 -6.28 -2.23
C ASP A 13 -35.15 -6.20 -1.80
N VAL A 14 -34.89 -5.86 -0.54
CA VAL A 14 -33.52 -5.77 -0.02
C VAL A 14 -33.05 -7.15 0.41
N THR A 15 -32.25 -7.80 -0.43
CA THR A 15 -31.56 -9.04 -0.03
C THR A 15 -30.50 -8.74 1.04
N PRO A 16 -30.44 -9.51 2.15
CA PRO A 16 -29.47 -9.26 3.20
C PRO A 16 -28.05 -9.50 2.70
N VAL A 17 -27.25 -8.43 2.63
CA VAL A 17 -25.83 -8.51 2.30
C VAL A 17 -25.09 -9.24 3.44
N ARG A 18 -24.35 -10.31 3.12
CA ARG A 18 -23.54 -11.05 4.10
C ARG A 18 -22.58 -10.11 4.83
N GLN A 19 -22.60 -10.13 6.16
CA GLN A 19 -21.85 -9.22 7.04
C GLN A 19 -20.31 -9.16 6.78
N HIS A 20 -19.74 -10.18 6.14
CA HIS A 20 -18.31 -10.30 5.84
C HIS A 20 -17.94 -10.23 4.35
N ALA A 21 -18.89 -9.89 3.47
CA ALA A 21 -18.66 -9.88 2.02
C ALA A 21 -17.49 -8.97 1.62
N THR A 22 -17.42 -7.75 2.17
CA THR A 22 -16.34 -6.79 1.92
C THR A 22 -14.97 -7.31 2.33
N THR A 23 -14.85 -7.85 3.55
CA THR A 23 -13.57 -8.38 4.06
C THR A 23 -13.10 -9.57 3.23
N ARG A 24 -14.03 -10.46 2.85
CA ARG A 24 -13.71 -11.63 2.03
C ARG A 24 -13.26 -11.24 0.62
N HIS A 25 -13.97 -10.33 -0.04
CA HIS A 25 -13.62 -9.88 -1.40
C HIS A 25 -12.27 -9.17 -1.42
N LEU A 26 -12.04 -8.27 -0.47
CA LEU A 26 -10.77 -7.56 -0.36
C LEU A 26 -9.62 -8.50 0.03
N GLY A 27 -9.86 -9.45 0.94
CA GLY A 27 -8.87 -10.45 1.34
C GLY A 27 -8.47 -11.40 0.20
N LEU A 28 -9.43 -11.88 -0.60
CA LEU A 28 -9.14 -12.71 -1.78
C LEU A 28 -8.39 -11.93 -2.86
N ALA A 29 -8.81 -10.68 -3.13
CA ALA A 29 -8.10 -9.80 -4.05
C ALA A 29 -6.65 -9.56 -3.62
N LEU A 30 -6.44 -9.29 -2.33
CA LEU A 30 -5.10 -9.12 -1.75
C LEU A 30 -4.25 -10.39 -1.85
N GLY A 31 -4.81 -11.56 -1.51
CA GLY A 31 -4.08 -12.82 -1.62
C GLY A 31 -3.66 -13.13 -3.05
N ALA A 32 -4.56 -12.92 -4.02
CA ALA A 32 -4.25 -13.11 -5.44
C ALA A 32 -3.19 -12.11 -5.94
N GLY A 33 -3.35 -10.83 -5.61
CA GLY A 33 -2.37 -9.80 -5.99
C GLY A 33 -1.00 -10.05 -5.37
N LEU A 34 -0.95 -10.38 -4.08
CA LEU A 34 0.29 -10.66 -3.35
C LEU A 34 1.02 -11.88 -3.94
N LEU A 35 0.28 -12.93 -4.31
CA LEU A 35 0.87 -14.12 -4.94
C LEU A 35 1.53 -13.75 -6.27
N VAL A 36 0.85 -12.97 -7.12
CA VAL A 36 1.43 -12.52 -8.40
C VAL A 36 2.65 -11.62 -8.17
N SER A 37 2.57 -10.69 -7.21
CA SER A 37 3.70 -9.83 -6.83
C SER A 37 4.92 -10.64 -6.35
N LEU A 38 4.69 -11.68 -5.55
CA LEU A 38 5.74 -12.60 -5.11
C LEU A 38 6.35 -13.34 -6.30
N LEU A 39 5.54 -13.86 -7.21
CA LEU A 39 6.02 -14.54 -8.42
C LEU A 39 6.85 -13.60 -9.30
N ILE A 40 6.46 -12.34 -9.45
CA ILE A 40 7.25 -11.32 -10.17
C ILE A 40 8.65 -11.17 -9.55
N VAL A 41 8.73 -11.10 -8.22
CA VAL A 41 10.02 -10.98 -7.54
C VAL A 41 10.82 -12.26 -7.60
N THR A 42 10.23 -13.42 -7.29
CA THR A 42 10.98 -14.68 -7.22
C THR A 42 11.41 -15.20 -8.59
N LEU A 43 10.59 -15.02 -9.63
CA LEU A 43 10.87 -15.55 -10.97
C LEU A 43 11.46 -14.49 -11.92
N GLY A 44 11.17 -13.20 -11.71
CA GLY A 44 11.64 -12.12 -12.57
C GLY A 44 12.91 -11.44 -12.05
N TYR A 45 12.85 -10.89 -10.84
CA TYR A 45 13.98 -10.15 -10.24
C TYR A 45 15.01 -11.06 -9.56
N GLY A 46 14.57 -12.20 -9.02
CA GLY A 46 15.33 -13.03 -8.12
C GLY A 46 15.35 -12.49 -6.68
N LEU A 47 15.58 -13.38 -5.72
CA LEU A 47 15.81 -13.00 -4.33
C LEU A 47 17.27 -12.58 -4.13
N ARG A 48 17.52 -11.68 -3.18
CA ARG A 48 18.90 -11.33 -2.79
C ARG A 48 19.63 -12.58 -2.28
N THR A 49 20.89 -12.76 -2.68
CA THR A 49 21.67 -13.97 -2.37
C THR A 49 22.07 -14.07 -0.90
N ASP A 50 22.15 -12.94 -0.22
CA ASP A 50 22.52 -12.80 1.19
C ASP A 50 21.32 -12.78 2.14
N LEU A 51 20.12 -13.17 1.66
CA LEU A 51 18.88 -13.15 2.44
C LEU A 51 19.01 -13.95 3.75
N ALA A 52 19.68 -15.11 3.70
CA ALA A 52 19.91 -15.95 4.86
C ALA A 52 20.75 -15.27 5.96
N LEU A 53 21.59 -14.30 5.59
CA LEU A 53 22.43 -13.55 6.53
C LEU A 53 21.71 -12.30 7.05
N VAL A 54 21.06 -11.54 6.16
CA VAL A 54 20.43 -10.25 6.54
C VAL A 54 19.17 -10.40 7.37
N VAL A 55 18.55 -11.58 7.42
CA VAL A 55 17.44 -11.86 8.36
C VAL A 55 17.88 -11.69 9.82
N PHE A 56 19.17 -11.80 10.14
CA PHE A 56 19.69 -11.52 11.47
C PHE A 56 19.98 -10.03 11.73
N TRP A 57 19.86 -9.18 10.71
CA TRP A 57 20.21 -7.77 10.83
C TRP A 57 18.98 -6.93 11.22
N PRO A 58 19.06 -6.11 12.28
CA PRO A 58 17.93 -5.27 12.70
C PRO A 58 17.43 -4.33 11.60
N ALA A 59 18.32 -3.80 10.77
CA ALA A 59 17.97 -2.87 9.68
C ALA A 59 17.02 -3.50 8.64
N PHE A 60 17.17 -4.80 8.36
CA PHE A 60 16.26 -5.53 7.47
C PHE A 60 14.84 -5.59 8.03
N TRP A 61 14.71 -5.90 9.33
CA TRP A 61 13.41 -5.92 9.99
C TRP A 61 12.79 -4.54 10.12
N ILE A 62 13.58 -3.50 10.38
CA ILE A 62 13.09 -2.12 10.38
C ILE A 62 12.48 -1.77 9.03
N LYS A 63 13.18 -2.07 7.92
CA LYS A 63 12.68 -1.92 6.55
C LYS A 63 11.37 -2.66 6.35
N LEU A 64 11.33 -3.95 6.70
CA LEU A 64 10.18 -4.80 6.43
C LEU A 64 8.95 -4.42 7.29
N VAL A 65 9.13 -4.23 8.59
CA VAL A 65 8.07 -3.83 9.54
C VAL A 65 7.49 -2.48 9.16
N PHE A 66 8.33 -1.51 8.75
CA PHE A 66 7.86 -0.21 8.26
C PHE A 66 6.92 -0.38 7.05
N LEU A 67 7.33 -1.16 6.04
CA LEU A 67 6.55 -1.35 4.81
C LEU A 67 5.26 -2.13 5.06
N VAL A 68 5.32 -3.16 5.90
CA VAL A 68 4.15 -3.92 6.35
C VAL A 68 3.20 -3.02 7.12
N ALA A 69 3.69 -2.17 8.02
CA ALA A 69 2.86 -1.21 8.76
C ALA A 69 2.15 -0.22 7.83
N LEU A 70 2.82 0.30 6.80
CA LEU A 70 2.18 1.14 5.78
C LEU A 70 1.09 0.38 5.02
N GLY A 71 1.39 -0.84 4.57
CA GLY A 71 0.44 -1.69 3.86
C GLY A 71 -0.79 -2.02 4.71
N TRP A 72 -0.59 -2.36 5.98
CA TRP A 72 -1.63 -2.70 6.94
C TRP A 72 -2.53 -1.50 7.28
N SER A 73 -1.93 -0.32 7.47
CA SER A 73 -2.69 0.92 7.65
C SER A 73 -3.49 1.26 6.39
N GLY A 74 -2.91 1.08 5.20
CA GLY A 74 -3.61 1.22 3.93
C GLY A 74 -4.80 0.25 3.80
N PHE A 75 -4.65 -1.00 4.25
CA PHE A 75 -5.75 -1.98 4.29
C PHE A 75 -6.91 -1.50 5.16
N PHE A 76 -6.64 -1.04 6.38
CA PHE A 76 -7.69 -0.53 7.26
C PHE A 76 -8.39 0.70 6.67
N ILE A 77 -7.64 1.63 6.09
CA ILE A 77 -8.21 2.80 5.42
C ILE A 77 -9.10 2.35 4.25
N THR A 78 -8.63 1.40 3.43
CA THR A 78 -9.39 0.84 2.29
C THR A 78 -10.68 0.17 2.76
N HIS A 79 -10.61 -0.65 3.80
CA HIS A 79 -11.76 -1.35 4.37
C HIS A 79 -12.82 -0.40 4.90
N ARG A 80 -12.42 0.70 5.55
CA ARG A 80 -13.35 1.74 6.00
C ARG A 80 -13.98 2.49 4.83
N LEU A 81 -13.19 2.89 3.83
CA LEU A 81 -13.67 3.65 2.67
C LEU A 81 -14.49 2.83 1.67
N ALA A 82 -14.40 1.50 1.74
CA ALA A 82 -15.28 0.61 1.02
C ALA A 82 -16.74 0.67 1.52
N ARG A 83 -17.00 1.27 2.69
CA ARG A 83 -18.35 1.42 3.24
C ARG A 83 -18.83 2.87 3.04
N PRO A 84 -20.01 3.08 2.43
CA PRO A 84 -20.58 4.42 2.25
C PRO A 84 -20.69 5.19 3.59
N GLY A 85 -20.32 6.47 3.56
CA GLY A 85 -20.47 7.38 4.71
C GLY A 85 -19.39 7.26 5.81
N VAL A 86 -18.54 6.24 5.77
CA VAL A 86 -17.47 6.06 6.78
C VAL A 86 -16.24 6.89 6.41
N ARG A 87 -15.74 7.68 7.36
CA ARG A 87 -14.49 8.46 7.21
C ARG A 87 -13.28 7.59 7.55
N ALA A 88 -12.13 7.85 6.90
CA ALA A 88 -10.86 7.19 7.22
C ALA A 88 -10.47 7.40 8.70
N GLY A 89 -10.62 8.63 9.21
CA GLY A 89 -10.45 8.97 10.63
C GLY A 89 -9.06 8.61 11.17
N ALA A 90 -9.00 8.08 12.39
CA ALA A 90 -7.76 7.70 13.07
C ALA A 90 -6.91 6.66 12.30
N ALA A 91 -7.48 5.92 11.33
CA ALA A 91 -6.69 5.01 10.49
C ALA A 91 -5.62 5.75 9.67
N MET A 92 -5.81 7.04 9.36
CA MET A 92 -4.78 7.86 8.71
C MET A 92 -3.56 8.09 9.61
N LEU A 93 -3.75 8.17 10.94
CA LEU A 93 -2.63 8.31 11.88
C LEU A 93 -1.74 7.07 11.85
N GLY A 94 -2.33 5.87 11.70
CA GLY A 94 -1.59 4.62 11.54
C GLY A 94 -0.68 4.59 10.30
N PHE A 95 -0.98 5.40 9.28
CA PHE A 95 -0.11 5.56 8.11
C PHE A 95 0.91 6.70 8.30
N ALA A 96 0.46 7.84 8.84
CA ALA A 96 1.31 9.02 9.01
C ALA A 96 2.42 8.83 10.05
N LEU A 97 2.13 8.12 11.15
CA LEU A 97 3.06 7.94 12.26
C LEU A 97 4.32 7.11 11.90
N PRO A 98 4.23 5.92 11.27
CA PRO A 98 5.43 5.21 10.82
C PRO A 98 6.20 5.97 9.75
N LEU A 99 5.53 6.73 8.89
CA LEU A 99 6.17 7.57 7.88
C LEU A 99 6.98 8.71 8.52
N ALA A 100 6.39 9.42 9.49
CA ALA A 100 7.07 10.46 10.23
C ALA A 100 8.26 9.91 11.02
N ALA A 101 8.11 8.76 11.68
CA ALA A 101 9.19 8.09 12.39
C ALA A 101 10.37 7.74 11.47
N LEU A 102 10.08 7.18 10.28
CA LEU A 102 11.12 6.89 9.29
C LEU A 102 11.85 8.16 8.84
N TRP A 103 11.12 9.23 8.50
CA TRP A 103 11.73 10.48 8.06
C TRP A 103 12.58 11.14 9.13
N LEU A 104 12.15 11.12 10.38
CA LEU A 104 12.95 11.63 11.51
C LEU A 104 14.23 10.79 11.69
N ALA A 105 14.12 9.46 11.66
CA ALA A 105 15.27 8.57 11.78
C ALA A 105 16.24 8.75 10.60
N ALA A 106 15.73 8.85 9.37
CA ALA A 106 16.52 9.11 8.17
C ALA A 106 17.24 10.46 8.24
N LEU A 107 16.55 11.53 8.64
CA LEU A 107 17.16 12.84 8.83
C LEU A 107 18.26 12.81 9.90
N ALA A 108 18.02 12.13 11.02
CA ALA A 108 19.02 11.95 12.07
C ALA A 108 20.25 11.19 11.54
N THR A 109 20.07 10.10 10.78
CA THR A 109 21.20 9.38 10.16
C THR A 109 21.94 10.22 9.13
N TRP A 110 21.23 11.04 8.35
CA TRP A 110 21.81 11.92 7.34
C TRP A 110 22.69 13.01 7.95
N LEU A 111 22.22 13.64 9.02
CA LEU A 111 22.93 14.73 9.68
C LEU A 111 24.19 14.23 10.41
N GLN A 112 24.15 13.02 10.96
CA GLN A 112 25.29 12.37 11.62
C GLN A 112 26.35 11.85 10.64
N ALA A 113 25.99 11.59 9.39
CA ALA A 113 26.93 11.14 8.37
C ALA A 113 27.89 12.26 7.94
N ALA A 114 29.16 11.89 7.70
CA ALA A 114 30.15 12.79 7.16
C ALA A 114 29.71 13.29 5.77
N PRO A 115 30.06 14.54 5.37
CA PRO A 115 29.67 15.08 4.06
C PRO A 115 29.87 14.15 2.85
N PRO A 116 30.99 13.41 2.71
CA PRO A 116 31.17 12.49 1.58
C PRO A 116 30.27 11.24 1.62
N GLU A 117 29.80 10.81 2.79
CA GLU A 117 28.99 9.60 2.96
C GLU A 117 27.50 9.84 2.78
N ARG A 118 27.06 11.11 2.86
CA ARG A 118 25.65 11.49 2.73
C ARG A 118 25.06 11.01 1.40
N MET A 119 25.63 11.42 0.27
CA MET A 119 25.04 11.08 -1.02
C MET A 119 24.95 9.56 -1.29
N PRO A 120 25.97 8.75 -0.96
CA PRO A 120 25.87 7.29 -0.98
C PRO A 120 24.69 6.74 -0.15
N LEU A 121 24.45 7.27 1.06
CA LEU A 121 23.32 6.83 1.89
C LEU A 121 21.95 7.18 1.30
N LEU A 122 21.84 8.25 0.49
CA LEU A 122 20.60 8.63 -0.18
C LEU A 122 20.34 7.77 -1.41
N LEU A 123 21.36 7.64 -2.25
CA LEU A 123 21.22 7.09 -3.59
C LEU A 123 21.34 5.57 -3.59
N GLY A 124 22.17 5.00 -2.72
CA GLY A 124 22.56 3.59 -2.83
C GLY A 124 23.00 3.23 -4.26
N ASP A 125 22.88 1.96 -4.59
CA ASP A 125 23.19 1.42 -5.92
C ASP A 125 21.94 1.32 -6.82
N THR A 126 20.73 1.31 -6.22
CA THR A 126 19.49 0.94 -6.91
C THR A 126 18.46 2.07 -7.09
N TRP A 127 18.82 3.33 -6.80
CA TRP A 127 17.85 4.45 -6.84
C TRP A 127 17.09 4.60 -8.16
N LYS A 128 17.75 4.36 -9.31
CA LYS A 128 17.17 4.57 -10.64
C LYS A 128 16.02 3.62 -10.95
N SER A 129 16.07 2.40 -10.39
CA SER A 129 15.10 1.34 -10.68
C SER A 129 14.10 1.10 -9.54
N CYS A 130 14.38 1.60 -8.34
CA CYS A 130 13.61 1.33 -7.13
C CYS A 130 12.12 1.72 -7.27
N ILE A 131 11.83 2.97 -7.65
CA ILE A 131 10.45 3.46 -7.80
C ILE A 131 9.69 2.64 -8.84
N PHE A 132 10.31 2.39 -9.99
CA PHE A 132 9.68 1.63 -11.07
C PHE A 132 9.42 0.17 -10.69
N SER A 133 10.35 -0.44 -9.95
CA SER A 133 10.21 -1.82 -9.47
C SER A 133 9.10 -1.92 -8.42
N ILE A 134 9.02 -0.97 -7.49
CA ILE A 134 7.91 -0.92 -6.51
C ILE A 134 6.56 -0.76 -7.23
N LEU A 135 6.48 0.12 -8.24
CA LEU A 135 5.27 0.28 -9.04
C LEU A 135 4.86 -1.03 -9.73
N LEU A 136 5.80 -1.69 -10.40
CA LEU A 136 5.56 -2.94 -11.12
C LEU A 136 5.11 -4.06 -10.16
N VAL A 137 5.80 -4.21 -9.03
CA VAL A 137 5.50 -5.23 -8.01
C VAL A 137 4.17 -4.92 -7.31
N SER A 138 3.79 -3.65 -7.16
CA SER A 138 2.52 -3.27 -6.52
C SER A 138 1.32 -3.35 -7.47
N ALA A 139 1.54 -3.31 -8.79
CA ALA A 139 0.48 -3.24 -9.79
C ALA A 139 -0.56 -4.38 -9.70
N PRO A 140 -0.19 -5.67 -9.50
CA PRO A 140 -1.17 -6.75 -9.36
C PRO A 140 -2.11 -6.55 -8.16
N MET A 141 -1.58 -6.07 -7.04
CA MET A 141 -2.37 -5.78 -5.84
C MET A 141 -3.28 -4.57 -6.04
N VAL A 142 -2.82 -3.53 -6.74
CA VAL A 142 -3.67 -2.38 -7.11
C VAL A 142 -4.83 -2.83 -8.00
N ALA A 143 -4.55 -3.61 -9.05
CA ALA A 143 -5.54 -4.05 -10.02
C ALA A 143 -6.65 -4.90 -9.36
N THR A 144 -6.25 -5.90 -8.58
CA THR A 144 -7.17 -6.80 -7.87
C THR A 144 -8.00 -6.06 -6.82
N ALA A 145 -7.38 -5.16 -6.04
CA ALA A 145 -8.09 -4.38 -5.03
C ALA A 145 -9.06 -3.35 -5.62
N LEU A 146 -8.69 -2.66 -6.71
CA LEU A 146 -9.62 -1.76 -7.42
C LEU A 146 -10.80 -2.54 -8.02
N ALA A 147 -10.55 -3.73 -8.58
CA ALA A 147 -11.62 -4.59 -9.08
C ALA A 147 -12.58 -5.02 -7.95
N ALA A 148 -12.06 -5.32 -6.76
CA ALA A 148 -12.90 -5.60 -5.59
C ALA A 148 -13.71 -4.37 -5.15
N LEU A 149 -13.10 -3.19 -5.08
CA LEU A 149 -13.79 -1.94 -4.71
C LEU A 149 -14.90 -1.53 -5.67
N ARG A 150 -14.78 -1.87 -6.97
CA ARG A 150 -15.88 -1.68 -7.93
C ARG A 150 -17.16 -2.41 -7.54
N THR A 151 -17.12 -3.42 -6.67
CA THR A 151 -18.33 -4.11 -6.20
C THR A 151 -18.93 -3.52 -4.93
N LEU A 152 -18.30 -2.49 -4.35
CA LEU A 152 -18.56 -2.00 -2.99
C LEU A 152 -19.09 -0.55 -2.94
N ALA A 153 -19.41 0.05 -4.09
CA ALA A 153 -19.99 1.39 -4.23
C ALA A 153 -19.33 2.50 -3.35
N PRO A 154 -18.00 2.70 -3.43
CA PRO A 154 -17.33 3.72 -2.62
C PRO A 154 -17.76 5.14 -3.01
N THR A 155 -18.12 5.97 -2.04
CA THR A 155 -18.62 7.34 -2.28
C THR A 155 -17.53 8.37 -2.56
N ARG A 156 -16.26 8.02 -2.30
CA ARG A 156 -15.08 8.87 -2.53
C ARG A 156 -14.05 8.13 -3.40
N PRO A 157 -14.26 8.06 -4.73
CA PRO A 157 -13.51 7.15 -5.60
C PRO A 157 -12.00 7.41 -5.62
N ALA A 158 -11.59 8.69 -5.67
CA ALA A 158 -10.17 9.06 -5.65
C ALA A 158 -9.49 8.67 -4.32
N LEU A 159 -10.16 8.91 -3.19
CA LEU A 159 -9.62 8.65 -1.86
C LEU A 159 -9.60 7.14 -1.55
N ALA A 160 -10.59 6.39 -2.03
CA ALA A 160 -10.59 4.92 -1.98
C ALA A 160 -9.46 4.33 -2.85
N GLY A 161 -9.23 4.89 -4.04
CA GLY A 161 -8.07 4.55 -4.87
C GLY A 161 -6.73 4.85 -4.21
N ALA A 162 -6.60 6.01 -3.55
CA ALA A 162 -5.40 6.37 -2.79
C ALA A 162 -5.13 5.37 -1.66
N ALA A 163 -6.17 4.93 -0.95
CA ALA A 163 -6.06 3.94 0.11
C ALA A 163 -5.60 2.57 -0.41
N VAL A 164 -6.13 2.15 -1.57
CA VAL A 164 -5.65 0.96 -2.28
C VAL A 164 -4.18 1.10 -2.65
N GLY A 165 -3.77 2.26 -3.16
CA GLY A 165 -2.37 2.49 -3.50
C GLY A 165 -1.45 2.50 -2.27
N ALA A 166 -1.92 2.96 -1.12
CA ALA A 166 -1.15 2.90 0.14
C ALA A 166 -0.96 1.45 0.61
N MET A 167 -2.04 0.67 0.55
CA MET A 167 -2.05 -0.76 0.89
C MET A 167 -1.15 -1.57 -0.04
N ALA A 168 -1.39 -1.46 -1.35
CA ALA A 168 -0.67 -2.18 -2.38
C ALA A 168 0.79 -1.72 -2.49
N GLY A 169 1.04 -0.41 -2.36
CA GLY A 169 2.38 0.15 -2.34
C GLY A 169 3.20 -0.36 -1.16
N GLY A 170 2.64 -0.35 0.06
CA GLY A 170 3.34 -0.88 1.24
C GLY A 170 3.64 -2.37 1.13
N ALA A 171 2.64 -3.17 0.73
CA ALA A 171 2.83 -4.62 0.58
C ALA A 171 3.75 -4.97 -0.60
N GLY A 172 3.59 -4.34 -1.76
CA GLY A 172 4.44 -4.54 -2.93
C GLY A 172 5.88 -4.10 -2.67
N ALA A 173 6.08 -3.00 -1.95
CA ALA A 173 7.40 -2.58 -1.49
C ALA A 173 8.01 -3.58 -0.49
N ALA A 174 7.22 -4.16 0.43
CA ALA A 174 7.70 -5.21 1.33
C ALA A 174 8.15 -6.47 0.56
N VAL A 175 7.41 -6.85 -0.49
CA VAL A 175 7.80 -7.94 -1.41
C VAL A 175 9.08 -7.58 -2.16
N TYR A 176 9.18 -6.36 -2.69
CA TYR A 176 10.40 -5.87 -3.36
C TYR A 176 11.61 -5.79 -2.41
N ALA A 177 11.41 -5.61 -1.10
CA ALA A 177 12.47 -5.62 -0.10
C ALA A 177 13.20 -6.97 0.00
N LEU A 178 12.61 -8.06 -0.49
CA LEU A 178 13.26 -9.37 -0.58
C LEU A 178 14.32 -9.45 -1.70
N HIS A 179 14.24 -8.54 -2.67
CA HIS A 179 15.21 -8.41 -3.76
C HIS A 179 16.21 -7.27 -3.50
N CYS A 180 15.72 -6.09 -3.13
CA CYS A 180 16.55 -4.89 -3.02
C CYS A 180 17.52 -4.98 -1.82
N PRO A 181 18.85 -4.85 -2.05
CA PRO A 181 19.86 -5.03 -1.03
C PRO A 181 19.94 -3.87 -0.03
N GLU A 182 19.44 -2.69 -0.41
CA GLU A 182 19.58 -1.43 0.34
C GLU A 182 18.90 -1.46 1.70
N LEU A 183 19.63 -1.01 2.73
CA LEU A 183 19.16 -0.94 4.12
C LEU A 183 19.27 0.47 4.72
N ALA A 184 19.86 1.43 4.00
CA ALA A 184 20.05 2.78 4.49
C ALA A 184 18.71 3.49 4.72
N LEU A 185 18.52 4.08 5.91
CA LEU A 185 17.29 4.79 6.26
C LEU A 185 17.00 5.98 5.31
N PRO A 186 18.00 6.80 4.90
CA PRO A 186 17.77 7.86 3.91
C PRO A 186 17.30 7.32 2.55
N PHE A 187 17.84 6.19 2.09
CA PHE A 187 17.38 5.54 0.87
C PHE A 187 15.92 5.10 0.98
N LEU A 188 15.52 4.45 2.08
CA LEU A 188 14.13 4.06 2.33
C LEU A 188 13.20 5.28 2.34
N ALA A 189 13.60 6.33 3.06
CA ALA A 189 12.82 7.55 3.23
C ALA A 189 12.52 8.30 1.93
N VAL A 190 13.38 8.16 0.93
CA VAL A 190 13.23 8.82 -0.38
C VAL A 190 12.65 7.87 -1.42
N TRP A 191 13.30 6.73 -1.67
CA TRP A 191 12.98 5.89 -2.82
C TRP A 191 11.85 4.90 -2.55
N TYR A 192 11.84 4.27 -1.38
CA TYR A 192 10.73 3.37 -1.00
C TYR A 192 9.46 4.17 -0.78
N VAL A 193 9.54 5.26 0.00
CA VAL A 193 8.42 6.18 0.19
C VAL A 193 7.99 6.79 -1.15
N GLY A 194 8.92 7.17 -2.02
CA GLY A 194 8.64 7.67 -3.36
C GLY A 194 7.87 6.66 -4.22
N GLY A 195 8.27 5.39 -4.20
CA GLY A 195 7.56 4.30 -4.87
C GLY A 195 6.14 4.08 -4.34
N VAL A 196 5.98 4.08 -3.01
CA VAL A 196 4.66 3.99 -2.37
C VAL A 196 3.80 5.21 -2.71
N ALA A 197 4.36 6.42 -2.65
CA ALA A 197 3.66 7.66 -2.98
C ALA A 197 3.22 7.71 -4.45
N ALA A 198 4.07 7.26 -5.37
CA ALA A 198 3.71 7.12 -6.79
C ALA A 198 2.57 6.12 -6.97
N THR A 199 2.63 4.98 -6.26
CA THR A 199 1.56 3.97 -6.27
C THR A 199 0.24 4.54 -5.74
N ILE A 200 0.28 5.34 -4.67
CA ILE A 200 -0.88 6.08 -4.12
C ILE A 200 -1.44 7.03 -5.17
N ALA A 201 -0.62 7.87 -5.78
CA ALA A 201 -1.06 8.88 -6.74
C ALA A 201 -1.71 8.24 -7.98
N ILE A 202 -1.08 7.20 -8.55
CA ILE A 202 -1.61 6.46 -9.70
C ILE A 202 -2.91 5.76 -9.32
N SER A 203 -2.95 5.07 -8.18
CA SER A 203 -4.17 4.37 -7.73
C SER A 203 -5.30 5.35 -7.40
N ALA A 204 -5.00 6.55 -6.91
CA ALA A 204 -5.98 7.61 -6.69
C ALA A 204 -6.57 8.11 -8.02
N ALA A 205 -5.72 8.36 -9.03
CA ALA A 205 -6.17 8.77 -10.35
C ALA A 205 -6.99 7.68 -11.06
N LEU A 206 -6.55 6.42 -10.96
CA LEU A 206 -7.29 5.27 -11.46
C LEU A 206 -8.62 5.12 -10.70
N GLY A 207 -8.61 5.14 -9.37
CA GLY A 207 -9.81 5.07 -8.55
C GLY A 207 -10.81 6.16 -8.91
N ALA A 208 -10.34 7.40 -9.10
CA ALA A 208 -11.16 8.53 -9.50
C ALA A 208 -11.88 8.31 -10.84
N ARG A 209 -11.36 7.49 -11.76
CA ARG A 209 -11.99 7.20 -13.06
C ARG A 209 -12.76 5.88 -13.06
N LEU A 210 -12.19 4.85 -12.45
CA LEU A 210 -12.64 3.46 -12.53
C LEU A 210 -13.69 3.09 -11.49
N LEU A 211 -13.84 3.88 -10.41
CA LEU A 211 -14.81 3.65 -9.33
C LEU A 211 -15.99 4.64 -9.38
N ARG A 212 -16.11 5.43 -10.45
CA ARG A 212 -17.31 6.24 -10.71
C ARG A 212 -18.41 5.32 -11.23
N TRP A 213 -19.62 5.53 -10.72
CA TRP A 213 -20.86 4.88 -11.15
C TRP A 213 -21.65 5.85 -12.02
#